data_AF-A0A2S0WMS5-F1
#
_entry.id   AF-A0A2S0WMS5-F1
#
_cell.length_a   1.000
_cell.length_b   1.000
_cell.length_c   1.000
_cell.angle_alpha   90.00
_cell.angle_beta   90.00
_cell.angle_gamma   90.00
#
_symmetry.space_group_name_H-M   'P 1'
#
loop_
_entity.id
_entity.type
_entity.pdbx_description
1 polymer ?
#
loop_
_entity_poly.entity_id
_entity_poly.type
_entity_poly.pdbx_seq_one_letter_code
_entity_poly.pdbx_strand_id
1 'polypeptide(L)'
;MWQIMHRCADAMPEVFRYEDVRDWFSSNYPDVNEATIRAHLIGLTEGGRAKHVQFAQRSPVFRRVARGEYSPIPLDERGEDPDPDQPPPSASRIKMSGNGAHKTSPGDRPSEVGGQRPVRTADGPPGEESGGAQTMAVPDVILLGSVGERVNVPAPAKEIYRDVAFQRSRLDAETSGTEWFLLSAEHGLVAPHEWISPDSRTLADLDPEYRVVWARWVVARLESMLGCLDGTYVRVEAPNAFVGPLFADLQDAGAVVSSGDVGLAISVSTAAPDAESVDPPDAEPAEAPDLAPVVQISPVASVAHELADASQAVPASDLSGLPETPGLYGWIVDPVGARELNRCLRLPVRAGLIFVGQVGGSGRLPAAEPVTTLREHIDRVQLHGLARASTFRMNLATVLRGHLRMATLDDEVMTDWMLEHLSVSSWVGEDRAELRDLERQVIRELEPPLNVDRVPFTEYRTRLGQMRSGIA
;
A
#
# COMPACT_ATOMS: atom_id res chain seq x y z
N MET A 1 -14.55 -31.64 8.27
CA MET A 1 -13.95 -31.13 7.01
C MET A 1 -12.75 -31.96 6.56
N TRP A 2 -11.70 -32.12 7.35
CA TRP A 2 -10.50 -32.91 7.00
C TRP A 2 -10.80 -34.34 6.45
N GLN A 3 -11.49 -35.18 7.22
CA GLN A 3 -11.95 -36.52 6.80
C GLN A 3 -12.92 -36.52 5.60
N ILE A 4 -13.45 -35.35 5.21
CA ILE A 4 -14.27 -35.19 4.01
C ILE A 4 -13.35 -34.95 2.80
N MET A 5 -12.25 -34.21 2.97
CA MET A 5 -11.25 -34.00 1.91
C MET A 5 -10.49 -35.28 1.52
N HIS A 6 -10.22 -36.20 2.46
CA HIS A 6 -9.71 -37.54 2.11
C HIS A 6 -10.69 -38.28 1.19
N ARG A 7 -11.97 -38.35 1.57
CA ARG A 7 -13.02 -38.99 0.77
C ARG A 7 -13.30 -38.27 -0.56
N CYS A 8 -13.03 -36.97 -0.63
CA CYS A 8 -13.05 -36.21 -1.87
C CYS A 8 -11.90 -36.67 -2.78
N ALA A 9 -10.66 -36.71 -2.28
CA ALA A 9 -9.49 -37.15 -3.02
C ALA A 9 -9.63 -38.59 -3.56
N ASP A 10 -10.20 -39.49 -2.77
CA ASP A 10 -10.45 -40.89 -3.17
C ASP A 10 -11.54 -41.03 -4.25
N ALA A 11 -12.29 -39.95 -4.51
CA ALA A 11 -13.33 -39.88 -5.53
C ALA A 11 -12.98 -38.95 -6.73
N MET A 12 -11.81 -38.30 -6.71
CA MET A 12 -11.34 -37.47 -7.82
C MET A 12 -10.66 -38.32 -8.91
N PRO A 13 -10.73 -37.90 -10.19
CA PRO A 13 -9.91 -38.49 -11.26
C PRO A 13 -8.41 -38.17 -11.08
N GLU A 14 -7.57 -38.85 -11.85
CA GLU A 14 -6.09 -38.73 -11.81
C GLU A 14 -5.61 -37.27 -11.98
N VAL A 15 -6.30 -36.47 -12.79
CA VAL A 15 -6.14 -35.02 -12.89
C VAL A 15 -7.52 -34.37 -12.80
N PHE A 16 -7.67 -33.40 -11.90
CA PHE A 16 -8.92 -32.69 -11.61
C PHE A 16 -8.70 -31.19 -11.37
N ARG A 17 -9.78 -30.40 -11.45
CA ARG A 17 -9.81 -28.95 -11.22
C ARG A 17 -10.66 -28.61 -10.00
N TYR A 18 -10.63 -27.34 -9.59
CA TYR A 18 -11.46 -26.85 -8.46
C TYR A 18 -12.97 -27.06 -8.69
N GLU A 19 -13.41 -27.03 -9.95
CA GLU A 19 -14.80 -27.29 -10.35
C GLU A 19 -15.24 -28.71 -9.99
N ASP A 20 -14.43 -29.74 -10.29
CA ASP A 20 -14.73 -31.14 -9.95
C ASP A 20 -14.87 -31.35 -8.43
N VAL A 21 -13.99 -30.71 -7.65
CA VAL A 21 -14.07 -30.71 -6.18
C VAL A 21 -15.34 -30.04 -5.70
N ARG A 22 -15.65 -28.85 -6.23
CA ARG A 22 -16.86 -28.11 -5.84
C ARG A 22 -18.12 -28.92 -6.15
N ASP A 23 -18.20 -29.53 -7.32
CA ASP A 23 -19.40 -30.24 -7.77
C ASP A 23 -19.59 -31.55 -6.98
N TRP A 24 -18.50 -32.23 -6.59
CA TRP A 24 -18.52 -33.31 -5.60
C TRP A 24 -19.01 -32.84 -4.22
N PHE A 25 -18.55 -31.70 -3.74
CA PHE A 25 -19.00 -31.13 -2.46
C PHE A 25 -20.47 -30.69 -2.50
N SER A 26 -20.93 -30.04 -3.56
CA SER A 26 -22.35 -29.67 -3.75
C SER A 26 -23.27 -30.89 -3.76
N SER A 27 -22.78 -32.03 -4.24
CA SER A 27 -23.55 -33.28 -4.31
C SER A 27 -23.59 -34.06 -2.98
N ASN A 28 -22.51 -34.01 -2.18
CA ASN A 28 -22.37 -34.83 -0.97
C ASN A 28 -22.51 -34.04 0.35
N TYR A 29 -22.24 -32.73 0.31
CA TYR A 29 -22.09 -31.83 1.46
C TYR A 29 -22.50 -30.38 1.11
N PRO A 30 -23.76 -30.13 0.70
CA PRO A 30 -24.20 -28.83 0.15
C PRO A 30 -24.08 -27.65 1.13
N ASP A 31 -24.08 -27.91 2.44
CA ASP A 31 -23.93 -26.87 3.47
C ASP A 31 -22.49 -26.31 3.60
N VAL A 32 -21.52 -26.87 2.87
CA VAL A 32 -20.11 -26.45 2.95
C VAL A 32 -19.83 -25.30 1.98
N ASN A 33 -19.59 -24.11 2.52
CA ASN A 33 -19.24 -22.91 1.77
C ASN A 33 -18.00 -23.10 0.87
N GLU A 34 -18.09 -22.66 -0.39
CA GLU A 34 -17.00 -22.65 -1.38
C GLU A 34 -15.66 -22.10 -0.86
N ALA A 35 -15.68 -21.03 -0.07
CA ALA A 35 -14.46 -20.45 0.51
C ALA A 35 -13.73 -21.46 1.41
N THR A 36 -14.49 -22.29 2.15
CA THR A 36 -13.97 -23.38 2.98
C THR A 36 -13.38 -24.49 2.12
N ILE A 37 -14.05 -24.88 1.02
CA ILE A 37 -13.57 -25.89 0.07
C ILE A 37 -12.23 -25.44 -0.52
N ARG A 38 -12.17 -24.22 -1.05
CA ARG A 38 -10.97 -23.63 -1.68
C ARG A 38 -9.81 -23.51 -0.69
N ALA A 39 -10.06 -23.08 0.54
CA ALA A 39 -9.04 -22.99 1.58
C ALA A 39 -8.43 -24.36 1.94
N HIS A 40 -9.26 -25.41 2.00
CA HIS A 40 -8.78 -26.76 2.28
C HIS A 40 -8.07 -27.39 1.07
N LEU A 41 -8.54 -27.21 -0.17
CA LEU A 41 -7.85 -27.71 -1.36
C LEU A 41 -6.43 -27.13 -1.45
N ILE A 42 -6.28 -25.81 -1.30
CA ILE A 42 -4.97 -25.14 -1.33
C ILE A 42 -4.11 -25.53 -0.12
N GLY A 43 -4.69 -25.60 1.08
CA GLY A 43 -3.98 -25.92 2.32
C GLY A 43 -3.49 -27.37 2.42
N LEU A 44 -4.02 -28.28 1.59
CA LEU A 44 -3.71 -29.71 1.59
C LEU A 44 -3.02 -30.16 0.29
N THR A 45 -2.57 -29.21 -0.52
CA THR A 45 -1.75 -29.46 -1.71
C THR A 45 -0.25 -29.38 -1.37
N GLU A 46 0.57 -30.30 -1.88
CA GLU A 46 2.04 -30.24 -1.77
C GLU A 46 2.59 -28.86 -2.18
N GLY A 47 3.46 -28.28 -1.35
CA GLY A 47 4.01 -26.93 -1.57
C GLY A 47 3.00 -25.78 -1.43
N GLY A 48 1.73 -26.07 -1.15
CA GLY A 48 0.70 -25.09 -0.88
C GLY A 48 0.98 -24.33 0.40
N ARG A 49 1.05 -23.00 0.34
CA ARG A 49 1.10 -22.15 1.54
C ARG A 49 -0.27 -22.19 2.24
N ALA A 50 -0.39 -23.08 3.21
CA ALA A 50 -1.46 -23.09 4.20
C ALA A 50 -1.65 -21.69 4.82
N LYS A 51 -2.66 -20.93 4.38
CA LYS A 51 -2.99 -19.61 4.94
C LYS A 51 -3.45 -19.66 6.41
N HIS A 52 -3.76 -20.84 6.93
CA HIS A 52 -4.13 -21.07 8.33
C HIS A 52 -3.20 -22.10 8.98
N VAL A 53 -2.69 -21.78 10.17
CA VAL A 53 -1.76 -22.59 10.96
C VAL A 53 -2.26 -24.02 11.18
N GLN A 54 -3.58 -24.22 11.27
CA GLN A 54 -4.23 -25.53 11.43
C GLN A 54 -3.94 -26.55 10.31
N PHE A 55 -3.51 -26.11 9.12
CA PHE A 55 -3.13 -26.99 8.02
C PHE A 55 -1.61 -27.22 7.94
N ALA A 56 -0.79 -26.40 8.60
CA ALA A 56 0.67 -26.52 8.57
C ALA A 56 1.23 -27.77 9.27
N GLN A 57 0.36 -28.51 9.98
CA GLN A 57 0.69 -29.78 10.64
C GLN A 57 0.04 -31.00 9.97
N ARG A 58 -0.80 -30.83 8.93
CA ARG A 58 -1.48 -31.95 8.28
C ARG A 58 -0.67 -32.44 7.09
N SER A 59 -0.68 -33.74 6.86
CA SER A 59 -0.05 -34.33 5.67
C SER A 59 -0.79 -33.88 4.41
N PRO A 60 -0.10 -33.64 3.27
CA PRO A 60 -0.77 -33.27 2.04
C PRO A 60 -1.61 -34.44 1.50
N VAL A 61 -2.69 -34.10 0.79
CA VAL A 61 -3.62 -35.06 0.15
C VAL A 61 -3.63 -34.89 -1.37
N PHE A 62 -3.17 -33.75 -1.87
CA PHE A 62 -3.17 -33.42 -3.30
C PHE A 62 -1.77 -32.99 -3.77
N ARG A 63 -1.44 -33.28 -5.04
CA ARG A 63 -0.30 -32.70 -5.75
C ARG A 63 -0.79 -31.66 -6.76
N ARG A 64 0.02 -30.66 -7.05
CA ARG A 64 -0.26 -29.69 -8.12
C ARG A 64 0.44 -30.13 -9.39
N VAL A 65 -0.33 -30.42 -10.44
CA VAL A 65 0.20 -30.88 -11.73
C VAL A 65 0.40 -29.69 -12.68
N ALA A 66 -0.54 -28.76 -12.71
CA ALA A 66 -0.44 -27.52 -13.48
C ALA A 66 -1.18 -26.34 -12.82
N ARG A 67 -1.28 -25.19 -13.50
CA ARG A 67 -2.00 -24.01 -12.96
C ARG A 67 -3.50 -24.27 -12.92
N GLY A 68 -3.99 -24.68 -11.75
CA GLY A 68 -5.41 -24.96 -11.51
C GLY A 68 -5.78 -26.44 -11.60
N GLU A 69 -4.80 -27.30 -11.87
CA GLU A 69 -4.96 -28.74 -12.01
C GLU A 69 -4.18 -29.48 -10.93
N TYR A 70 -4.85 -30.45 -10.33
CA TYR A 70 -4.43 -31.19 -9.14
C TYR A 70 -4.56 -32.69 -9.40
N SER A 71 -3.84 -33.49 -8.63
CA SER A 71 -3.91 -34.95 -8.64
C SER A 71 -4.01 -35.47 -7.21
N PRO A 72 -4.84 -36.48 -6.90
CA PRO A 72 -4.90 -37.03 -5.56
C PRO A 72 -3.62 -37.82 -5.26
N ILE A 73 -3.04 -37.63 -4.07
CA ILE A 73 -1.91 -38.46 -3.62
C ILE A 73 -2.46 -39.88 -3.36
N PRO A 74 -1.83 -40.95 -3.88
CA PRO A 74 -2.20 -42.33 -3.56
C PRO A 74 -2.24 -42.59 -2.05
N LEU A 75 -3.16 -43.42 -1.57
CA LEU A 75 -3.38 -43.64 -0.13
C LEU A 75 -2.14 -44.16 0.61
N ASP A 76 -1.29 -44.92 -0.08
CA ASP A 76 0.00 -45.45 0.37
C ASP A 76 1.14 -44.42 0.38
N GLU A 77 0.97 -43.29 -0.33
CA GLU A 77 1.92 -42.17 -0.36
C GLU A 77 1.50 -40.99 0.54
N ARG A 78 0.29 -41.01 1.13
CA ARG A 78 -0.15 -39.98 2.10
C ARG A 78 0.56 -40.19 3.44
N GLY A 79 1.21 -39.15 3.93
CA GLY A 79 1.88 -39.20 5.24
C GLY A 79 0.91 -39.39 6.40
N GLU A 80 1.36 -40.03 7.48
CA GLU A 80 0.60 -40.09 8.72
C GLU A 80 0.37 -38.68 9.30
N ASP A 81 -0.79 -38.49 9.90
CA ASP A 81 -1.17 -37.23 10.53
C ASP A 81 -0.70 -37.19 11.99
N PRO A 82 -0.30 -36.03 12.53
CA PRO A 82 0.00 -35.91 13.95
C PRO A 82 -1.25 -36.15 14.80
N ASP A 83 -1.02 -36.83 15.93
CA ASP A 83 -1.99 -37.13 16.98
C ASP A 83 -2.70 -35.83 17.44
N PRO A 84 -4.05 -35.77 17.47
CA PRO A 84 -4.79 -34.60 17.95
C PRO A 84 -4.42 -34.13 19.37
N ASP A 85 -3.84 -35.00 20.21
CA ASP A 85 -3.41 -34.66 21.57
C ASP A 85 -1.96 -34.14 21.67
N GLN A 86 -1.21 -34.03 20.56
CA GLN A 86 0.12 -33.40 20.59
C GLN A 86 0.05 -31.86 20.61
N PRO A 87 0.72 -31.18 21.56
CA PRO A 87 0.83 -29.73 21.54
C PRO A 87 1.71 -29.27 20.36
N PRO A 88 1.43 -28.10 19.76
CA PRO A 88 2.16 -27.62 18.59
C PRO A 88 3.65 -27.40 18.94
N PRO A 89 4.60 -27.89 18.12
CA PRO A 89 6.01 -27.63 18.34
C PRO A 89 6.29 -26.13 18.24
N SER A 90 6.93 -25.56 19.26
CA SER A 90 7.33 -24.15 19.24
C SER A 90 8.24 -23.85 18.04
N ALA A 91 8.01 -22.71 17.39
CA ALA A 91 8.65 -22.28 16.14
C ALA A 91 10.15 -21.90 16.26
N SER A 92 10.90 -22.62 17.10
CA SER A 92 12.29 -22.33 17.45
C SER A 92 13.17 -23.60 17.46
N ARG A 93 12.99 -24.50 16.48
CA ARG A 93 13.91 -25.65 16.26
C ARG A 93 13.84 -26.31 14.87
N ILE A 94 14.03 -25.54 13.80
CA ILE A 94 14.49 -26.11 12.52
C ILE A 94 15.97 -25.75 12.36
N LYS A 95 16.85 -26.65 12.79
CA LYS A 95 18.30 -26.53 12.55
C LYS A 95 18.62 -27.06 11.15
N MET A 96 19.06 -26.19 10.26
CA MET A 96 19.82 -26.61 9.07
C MET A 96 21.21 -27.09 9.51
N SER A 97 21.50 -28.37 9.27
CA SER A 97 22.83 -28.95 9.46
C SER A 97 23.54 -29.04 8.10
N GLY A 98 24.63 -28.31 7.92
CA GLY A 98 25.42 -28.30 6.69
C GLY A 98 26.85 -27.88 6.98
N ASN A 99 27.77 -28.86 7.05
CA ASN A 99 29.19 -28.61 7.30
C ASN A 99 29.87 -27.95 6.08
N GLY A 100 30.74 -26.96 6.35
CA GLY A 100 31.63 -26.36 5.36
C GLY A 100 32.73 -25.56 6.06
N ALA A 101 33.79 -26.24 6.50
CA ALA A 101 34.84 -25.62 7.31
C ALA A 101 35.93 -24.96 6.47
N HIS A 102 36.29 -23.72 6.81
CA HIS A 102 37.67 -23.25 6.68
C HIS A 102 38.03 -22.35 7.86
N LYS A 103 39.17 -22.64 8.50
CA LYS A 103 39.73 -21.85 9.60
C LYS A 103 40.66 -20.78 9.03
N THR A 104 40.63 -19.57 9.60
CA THR A 104 41.81 -18.87 10.18
C THR A 104 41.39 -17.62 10.96
N SER A 105 42.08 -17.36 12.06
CA SER A 105 42.03 -16.16 12.92
C SER A 105 43.47 -15.88 13.41
N PRO A 106 43.75 -14.80 14.15
CA PRO A 106 43.44 -13.38 13.92
C PRO A 106 44.74 -12.53 13.95
N GLY A 107 44.66 -11.20 13.75
CA GLY A 107 45.84 -10.34 13.97
C GLY A 107 45.61 -8.83 13.78
N ASP A 108 45.59 -8.10 14.90
CA ASP A 108 46.00 -6.71 15.17
C ASP A 108 45.59 -5.48 14.33
N ARG A 109 45.28 -4.41 15.09
CA ARG A 109 45.30 -2.98 14.69
C ARG A 109 46.73 -2.43 14.88
N PRO A 110 47.13 -1.33 14.21
CA PRO A 110 46.89 0.04 14.72
C PRO A 110 46.15 0.92 13.68
N SER A 111 45.33 1.91 14.02
CA SER A 111 45.62 3.24 14.61
C SER A 111 46.58 4.12 13.78
N GLU A 112 46.05 5.12 13.08
CA GLU A 112 46.61 6.48 12.82
C GLU A 112 45.56 7.30 12.02
N VAL A 113 45.03 8.44 12.49
CA VAL A 113 45.55 9.84 12.49
C VAL A 113 44.90 10.73 11.41
N GLY A 114 44.29 11.83 11.87
CA GLY A 114 44.38 13.17 11.27
C GLY A 114 43.92 13.39 9.83
N GLY A 115 42.67 13.82 9.65
CA GLY A 115 42.13 14.24 8.34
C GLY A 115 41.12 15.39 8.44
N GLN A 116 41.55 16.57 8.89
CA GLN A 116 40.73 17.79 8.77
C GLN A 116 40.51 18.12 7.29
N ARG A 117 39.26 18.33 6.87
CA ARG A 117 38.92 19.11 5.67
C ARG A 117 37.92 20.22 6.04
N PRO A 118 37.96 21.36 5.34
CA PRO A 118 37.56 22.63 5.94
C PRO A 118 36.06 22.91 5.81
N VAL A 119 35.53 23.56 6.85
CA VAL A 119 34.27 24.30 6.79
C VAL A 119 34.38 25.38 5.72
N ARG A 120 33.47 25.35 4.74
CA ARG A 120 33.21 26.52 3.88
C ARG A 120 32.00 27.27 4.42
N THR A 121 32.26 28.44 4.97
CA THR A 121 31.27 29.48 5.18
C THR A 121 30.74 29.97 3.83
N ALA A 122 29.43 30.10 3.70
CA ALA A 122 28.77 30.90 2.67
C ALA A 122 27.59 31.65 3.33
N ASP A 123 27.47 32.93 3.01
CA ASP A 123 26.55 33.87 3.65
C ASP A 123 25.08 33.72 3.18
N GLY A 124 24.17 34.23 4.00
CA GLY A 124 23.09 35.15 3.60
C GLY A 124 22.05 34.71 2.54
N PRO A 125 20.74 34.70 2.87
CA PRO A 125 19.70 34.29 1.92
C PRO A 125 19.32 35.39 0.91
N PRO A 126 18.96 35.04 -0.32
CA PRO A 126 17.75 35.56 -0.98
C PRO A 126 16.55 34.72 -0.51
N GLY A 127 15.36 35.26 -0.25
CA GLY A 127 14.71 36.32 -1.00
C GLY A 127 13.47 35.69 -1.64
N GLU A 128 12.32 35.88 -1.01
CA GLU A 128 11.05 35.29 -1.43
C GLU A 128 10.65 35.79 -2.83
N GLU A 129 10.44 34.87 -3.78
CA GLU A 129 9.66 35.18 -4.99
C GLU A 129 8.46 34.21 -5.09
N SER A 130 7.29 34.80 -5.28
CA SER A 130 6.00 34.12 -5.21
C SER A 130 5.68 33.30 -6.45
N GLY A 131 4.88 32.24 -6.25
CA GLY A 131 3.74 31.97 -7.13
C GLY A 131 4.03 31.70 -8.61
N GLY A 132 4.95 30.76 -8.90
CA GLY A 132 5.04 30.16 -10.23
C GLY A 132 4.06 29.00 -10.39
N ALA A 133 3.24 29.02 -11.45
CA ALA A 133 2.47 27.84 -11.86
C ALA A 133 3.40 26.64 -12.06
N GLN A 134 2.94 25.44 -11.67
CA GLN A 134 3.73 24.20 -11.73
C GLN A 134 4.16 23.88 -13.17
N THR A 135 5.30 24.42 -13.57
CA THR A 135 5.98 24.03 -14.80
C THR A 135 6.51 22.63 -14.53
N MET A 136 5.92 21.62 -15.18
CA MET A 136 6.33 20.23 -15.01
C MET A 136 7.82 20.11 -15.32
N ALA A 137 8.62 19.95 -14.26
CA ALA A 137 10.04 19.67 -14.42
C ALA A 137 10.18 18.39 -15.25
N VAL A 138 11.09 18.41 -16.23
CA VAL A 138 11.41 17.21 -17.01
C VAL A 138 12.19 16.27 -16.07
N PRO A 139 11.75 15.01 -15.88
CA PRO A 139 12.53 14.05 -15.10
C PRO A 139 13.86 13.74 -15.78
N ASP A 140 14.88 13.44 -14.98
CA ASP A 140 16.13 12.87 -15.49
C ASP A 140 15.94 11.38 -15.81
N VAL A 141 15.05 10.72 -15.06
CA VAL A 141 14.79 9.27 -15.12
C VAL A 141 13.32 8.95 -14.93
N ILE A 142 12.78 8.02 -15.72
CA ILE A 142 11.44 7.47 -15.54
C ILE A 142 11.50 5.97 -15.15
N LEU A 143 10.87 5.60 -14.03
CA LEU A 143 10.75 4.20 -13.60
C LEU A 143 9.32 3.70 -13.86
N LEU A 144 9.18 2.76 -14.80
CA LEU A 144 7.90 2.19 -15.20
C LEU A 144 7.66 0.84 -14.52
N GLY A 145 6.58 0.71 -13.75
CA GLY A 145 6.12 -0.55 -13.18
C GLY A 145 4.73 -0.92 -13.66
N SER A 146 4.45 -2.21 -13.82
CA SER A 146 3.13 -2.70 -14.25
C SER A 146 2.73 -3.99 -13.54
N VAL A 147 1.42 -4.18 -13.42
CA VAL A 147 0.77 -5.46 -13.13
C VAL A 147 -0.15 -5.78 -14.31
N GLY A 148 -0.35 -7.07 -14.64
CA GLY A 148 -1.23 -7.48 -15.73
C GLY A 148 -0.64 -8.56 -16.63
N GLU A 149 -1.18 -8.67 -17.85
CA GLU A 149 -0.76 -9.71 -18.81
C GLU A 149 0.67 -9.48 -19.30
N ARG A 150 1.43 -10.58 -19.33
CA ARG A 150 2.79 -10.67 -19.85
C ARG A 150 2.82 -11.61 -21.05
N VAL A 151 3.79 -11.46 -21.94
CA VAL A 151 4.09 -12.47 -22.96
C VAL A 151 4.52 -13.80 -22.31
N ASN A 152 4.26 -14.94 -22.95
CA ASN A 152 4.59 -16.27 -22.40
C ASN A 152 6.01 -16.76 -22.78
N VAL A 153 6.84 -15.90 -23.37
CA VAL A 153 8.21 -16.21 -23.84
C VAL A 153 9.16 -15.09 -23.44
N PRO A 154 10.47 -15.33 -23.32
CA PRO A 154 11.44 -14.26 -23.08
C PRO A 154 11.37 -13.19 -24.17
N ALA A 155 11.46 -11.93 -23.77
CA ALA A 155 11.38 -10.78 -24.66
C ALA A 155 12.19 -9.60 -24.08
N PRO A 156 12.48 -8.55 -24.88
CA PRO A 156 12.97 -7.28 -24.35
C PRO A 156 12.01 -6.72 -23.29
N ALA A 157 12.54 -6.13 -22.22
CA ALA A 157 11.75 -5.59 -21.11
C ALA A 157 10.60 -4.65 -21.56
N LYS A 158 10.85 -3.82 -22.58
CA LYS A 158 9.86 -2.90 -23.15
C LYS A 158 8.66 -3.58 -23.84
N GLU A 159 8.77 -4.87 -24.16
CA GLU A 159 7.77 -5.69 -24.84
C GLU A 159 7.16 -6.77 -23.92
N ILE A 160 7.62 -6.87 -22.65
CA ILE A 160 7.21 -7.97 -21.77
C ILE A 160 5.75 -7.86 -21.30
N TYR A 161 5.26 -6.64 -21.06
CA TYR A 161 3.91 -6.33 -20.57
C TYR A 161 2.99 -5.92 -21.71
N ARG A 162 1.77 -6.46 -21.74
CA ARG A 162 0.75 -6.16 -22.78
C ARG A 162 -0.29 -5.14 -22.36
N ASP A 163 -0.30 -4.76 -21.09
CA ASP A 163 -1.30 -3.86 -20.53
C ASP A 163 -1.28 -2.48 -21.21
N VAL A 164 -2.48 -1.91 -21.45
CA VAL A 164 -2.66 -0.65 -22.18
C VAL A 164 -2.08 0.54 -21.38
N ALA A 165 -2.18 0.55 -20.06
CA ALA A 165 -1.59 1.61 -19.24
C ALA A 165 -0.06 1.59 -19.35
N PHE A 166 0.55 0.40 -19.27
CA PHE A 166 1.99 0.25 -19.45
C PHE A 166 2.45 0.69 -20.85
N GLN A 167 1.74 0.28 -21.91
CA GLN A 167 2.11 0.67 -23.28
C GLN A 167 1.97 2.19 -23.50
N ARG A 168 1.03 2.86 -22.81
CA ARG A 168 0.92 4.33 -22.84
C ARG A 168 2.06 5.02 -22.09
N SER A 169 2.38 4.60 -20.87
CA SER A 169 3.54 5.13 -20.12
C SER A 169 4.87 4.88 -20.81
N ARG A 170 5.03 3.71 -21.44
CA ARG A 170 6.19 3.41 -22.29
C ARG A 170 6.28 4.41 -23.46
N LEU A 171 5.17 4.66 -24.15
CA LEU A 171 5.15 5.60 -25.28
C LEU A 171 5.44 7.03 -24.82
N ASP A 172 4.91 7.47 -23.66
CA ASP A 172 5.24 8.77 -23.07
C ASP A 172 6.74 8.88 -22.74
N ALA A 173 7.30 7.89 -22.05
CA ALA A 173 8.73 7.84 -21.74
C ALA A 173 9.60 7.85 -23.01
N GLU A 174 9.31 7.00 -24.00
CA GLU A 174 10.02 6.97 -25.30
C GLU A 174 9.88 8.30 -26.08
N THR A 175 8.73 8.99 -25.98
CA THR A 175 8.50 10.29 -26.66
C THR A 175 9.17 11.46 -25.93
N SER A 176 9.28 11.38 -24.60
CA SER A 176 9.93 12.41 -23.78
C SER A 176 11.45 12.51 -24.03
N GLY A 177 12.07 11.45 -24.54
CA GLY A 177 13.53 11.35 -24.68
C GLY A 177 14.29 11.11 -23.38
N THR A 178 13.59 10.98 -22.24
CA THR A 178 14.15 10.68 -20.93
C THR A 178 14.65 9.23 -20.86
N GLU A 179 15.72 8.97 -20.12
CA GLU A 179 16.11 7.59 -19.81
C GLU A 179 15.04 6.91 -18.94
N TRP A 180 14.68 5.68 -19.27
CA TRP A 180 13.66 4.95 -18.53
C TRP A 180 13.99 3.49 -18.34
N PHE A 181 13.48 2.93 -17.24
CA PHE A 181 13.75 1.57 -16.80
C PHE A 181 12.47 0.85 -16.38
N LEU A 182 12.45 -0.47 -16.52
CA LEU A 182 11.34 -1.32 -16.08
C LEU A 182 11.56 -1.82 -14.64
N LEU A 183 10.52 -1.70 -13.82
CA LEU A 183 10.40 -2.33 -12.51
C LEU A 183 9.71 -3.70 -12.64
N SER A 184 10.41 -4.77 -12.25
CA SER A 184 9.92 -6.16 -12.21
C SER A 184 10.06 -6.73 -10.79
N ALA A 185 9.08 -7.53 -10.35
CA ALA A 185 9.08 -8.11 -9.02
C ALA A 185 10.13 -9.23 -8.85
N GLU A 186 10.46 -9.96 -9.92
CA GLU A 186 11.55 -10.95 -9.96
C GLU A 186 12.90 -10.35 -10.38
N HIS A 187 12.94 -9.48 -11.39
CA HIS A 187 14.19 -9.01 -12.00
C HIS A 187 14.70 -7.66 -11.48
N GLY A 188 13.96 -6.99 -10.60
CA GLY A 188 14.36 -5.71 -10.02
C GLY A 188 14.22 -4.56 -11.02
N LEU A 189 15.36 -3.96 -11.40
CA LEU A 189 15.44 -2.85 -12.35
C LEU A 189 16.10 -3.31 -13.66
N VAL A 190 15.40 -3.14 -14.78
CA VAL A 190 15.75 -3.73 -16.07
C VAL A 190 15.79 -2.67 -17.18
N ALA A 191 16.80 -2.70 -18.04
CA ALA A 191 16.89 -1.77 -19.18
C ALA A 191 15.84 -2.10 -20.27
N PRO A 192 15.29 -1.12 -21.02
CA PRO A 192 14.23 -1.35 -22.02
C PRO A 192 14.54 -2.44 -23.06
N HIS A 193 15.82 -2.60 -23.40
CA HIS A 193 16.34 -3.53 -24.40
C HIS A 193 16.91 -4.83 -23.81
N GLU A 194 16.99 -4.94 -22.48
CA GLU A 194 17.47 -6.14 -21.78
C GLU A 194 16.42 -7.24 -21.87
N TRP A 195 16.87 -8.47 -22.18
CA TRP A 195 15.98 -9.62 -22.36
C TRP A 195 15.70 -10.28 -21.03
N ILE A 196 14.41 -10.42 -20.69
CA ILE A 196 13.96 -11.08 -19.47
C ILE A 196 12.95 -12.18 -19.78
N SER A 197 12.96 -13.22 -18.95
CA SER A 197 11.85 -14.18 -18.90
C SER A 197 10.63 -13.52 -18.27
N PRO A 198 9.40 -13.86 -18.68
CA PRO A 198 8.20 -13.31 -18.06
C PRO A 198 8.15 -13.65 -16.57
N ASP A 199 8.03 -12.60 -15.77
CA ASP A 199 7.96 -12.62 -14.32
C ASP A 199 6.70 -13.39 -13.86
N SER A 200 6.85 -14.29 -12.89
CA SER A 200 5.72 -15.08 -12.36
C SER A 200 5.00 -14.41 -11.18
N ARG A 201 5.56 -13.33 -10.62
CA ARG A 201 5.13 -12.68 -9.38
C ARG A 201 4.43 -11.36 -9.65
N THR A 202 3.70 -10.92 -8.64
CA THR A 202 3.20 -9.56 -8.47
C THR A 202 3.85 -9.02 -7.20
N LEU A 203 4.44 -7.82 -7.21
CA LEU A 203 5.11 -7.30 -6.01
C LEU A 203 4.14 -7.18 -4.81
N ALA A 204 2.86 -6.91 -5.09
CA ALA A 204 1.75 -6.89 -4.12
C ALA A 204 1.47 -8.24 -3.44
N ASP A 205 1.84 -9.37 -4.05
CA ASP A 205 1.69 -10.71 -3.45
C ASP A 205 2.90 -11.10 -2.57
N LEU A 206 3.99 -10.31 -2.62
CA LEU A 206 5.22 -10.57 -1.89
C LEU A 206 5.20 -9.91 -0.51
N ASP A 207 5.94 -10.51 0.42
CA ASP A 207 6.04 -10.04 1.79
C ASP A 207 6.65 -8.62 1.88
N PRO A 208 6.15 -7.73 2.76
CA PRO A 208 6.72 -6.39 2.93
C PRO A 208 8.23 -6.35 3.22
N GLU A 209 8.81 -7.35 3.88
CA GLU A 209 10.26 -7.43 4.07
C GLU A 209 10.99 -7.71 2.75
N TYR A 210 10.42 -8.55 1.88
CA TYR A 210 10.97 -8.79 0.55
C TYR A 210 10.92 -7.51 -0.29
N ARG A 211 9.84 -6.71 -0.21
CA ARG A 211 9.73 -5.44 -0.94
C ARG A 211 10.81 -4.43 -0.54
N VAL A 212 11.24 -4.42 0.73
CA VAL A 212 12.36 -3.58 1.19
C VAL A 212 13.70 -4.08 0.63
N VAL A 213 13.97 -5.39 0.63
CA VAL A 213 15.21 -5.92 0.02
C VAL A 213 15.23 -5.68 -1.49
N TRP A 214 14.09 -5.84 -2.15
CA TRP A 214 13.88 -5.55 -3.57
C TRP A 214 14.14 -4.07 -3.90
N ALA A 215 13.60 -3.13 -3.12
CA ALA A 215 13.79 -1.70 -3.33
C ALA A 215 15.28 -1.30 -3.23
N ARG A 216 15.98 -1.78 -2.21
CA ARG A 216 17.43 -1.57 -2.06
C ARG A 216 18.24 -2.12 -3.24
N TRP A 217 17.82 -3.24 -3.82
CA TRP A 217 18.46 -3.80 -5.02
C TRP A 217 18.17 -2.96 -6.26
N VAL A 218 16.95 -2.45 -6.42
CA VAL A 218 16.58 -1.51 -7.49
C VAL A 218 17.41 -0.22 -7.42
N VAL A 219 17.54 0.39 -6.24
CA VAL A 219 18.33 1.63 -6.08
C VAL A 219 19.81 1.37 -6.37
N ALA A 220 20.41 0.31 -5.80
CA ALA A 220 21.80 -0.05 -6.09
C ALA A 220 22.04 -0.37 -7.58
N ARG A 221 21.03 -0.94 -8.28
CA ARG A 221 21.09 -1.16 -9.73
C ARG A 221 20.99 0.16 -10.49
N LEU A 222 20.12 1.09 -10.08
CA LEU A 222 20.00 2.42 -10.67
C LEU A 222 21.32 3.22 -10.53
N GLU A 223 21.91 3.22 -9.33
CA GLU A 223 23.22 3.82 -9.07
C GLU A 223 24.32 3.20 -9.95
N SER A 224 24.28 1.88 -10.20
CA SER A 224 25.25 1.22 -11.08
C SER A 224 25.13 1.59 -12.55
N MET A 225 23.99 2.18 -12.96
CA MET A 225 23.71 2.55 -14.35
C MET A 225 23.87 4.05 -14.59
N LEU A 226 23.50 4.89 -13.62
CA LEU A 226 23.49 6.36 -13.74
C LEU A 226 24.60 7.05 -12.94
N GLY A 227 25.18 6.38 -11.94
CA GLY A 227 26.11 6.98 -10.98
C GLY A 227 25.41 7.48 -9.72
N CYS A 228 25.79 8.66 -9.24
CA CYS A 228 25.22 9.23 -8.02
C CYS A 228 23.82 9.79 -8.29
N LEU A 229 22.86 9.50 -7.39
CA LEU A 229 21.47 9.94 -7.49
C LEU A 229 21.17 11.26 -6.76
N ASP A 230 22.19 11.89 -6.16
CA ASP A 230 22.05 13.14 -5.41
C ASP A 230 21.55 14.28 -6.32
N GLY A 231 20.36 14.80 -6.02
CA GLY A 231 19.67 15.80 -6.83
C GLY A 231 19.03 15.30 -8.12
N THR A 232 19.14 14.01 -8.47
CA THR A 232 18.49 13.43 -9.67
C THR A 232 16.98 13.40 -9.51
N TYR A 233 16.23 13.88 -10.50
CA TYR A 233 14.77 13.85 -10.49
C TYR A 233 14.22 12.56 -11.13
N VAL A 234 13.70 11.68 -10.28
CA VAL A 234 13.17 10.35 -10.64
C VAL A 234 11.64 10.37 -10.61
N ARG A 235 11.00 10.18 -11.77
CA ARG A 235 9.54 10.01 -11.89
C ARG A 235 9.18 8.53 -11.87
N VAL A 236 8.33 8.11 -10.94
CA VAL A 236 7.90 6.70 -10.83
C VAL A 236 6.45 6.55 -11.24
N GLU A 237 6.23 5.85 -12.35
CA GLU A 237 4.91 5.46 -12.85
C GLU A 237 4.72 3.97 -12.62
N ALA A 238 4.25 3.62 -11.43
CA ALA A 238 4.07 2.24 -11.03
C ALA A 238 2.91 2.09 -10.02
N PRO A 239 2.21 0.94 -10.01
CA PRO A 239 1.22 0.63 -8.98
C PRO A 239 1.79 0.76 -7.56
N ASN A 240 0.97 1.19 -6.60
CA ASN A 240 1.37 1.50 -5.22
C ASN A 240 2.28 0.47 -4.53
N ALA A 241 2.15 -0.83 -4.86
CA ALA A 241 3.01 -1.90 -4.33
C ALA A 241 4.51 -1.70 -4.62
N PHE A 242 4.87 -1.03 -5.73
CA PHE A 242 6.25 -0.71 -6.12
C PHE A 242 6.77 0.58 -5.47
N VAL A 243 5.88 1.44 -4.95
CA VAL A 243 6.20 2.81 -4.54
C VAL A 243 6.84 2.86 -3.15
N GLY A 244 6.23 2.23 -2.13
CA GLY A 244 6.52 2.54 -0.72
C GLY A 244 8.01 2.43 -0.30
N PRO A 245 8.59 1.22 -0.23
CA PRO A 245 10.01 1.07 0.11
C PRO A 245 10.95 1.75 -0.89
N LEU A 246 10.62 1.76 -2.18
CA LEU A 246 11.45 2.34 -3.24
C LEU A 246 11.60 3.85 -3.11
N PHE A 247 10.53 4.56 -2.73
CA PHE A 247 10.58 6.01 -2.51
C PHE A 247 11.50 6.35 -1.34
N ALA A 248 11.44 5.59 -0.24
CA ALA A 248 12.32 5.80 0.89
C ALA A 248 13.80 5.59 0.52
N ASP A 249 14.12 4.48 -0.15
CA ASP A 249 15.49 4.15 -0.54
C ASP A 249 16.06 5.13 -1.60
N LEU A 250 15.25 5.58 -2.57
CA LEU A 250 15.66 6.59 -3.56
C LEU A 250 15.93 7.95 -2.91
N GLN A 251 15.05 8.39 -2.01
CA GLN A 251 15.21 9.67 -1.33
C GLN A 251 16.35 9.66 -0.30
N ASP A 252 16.68 8.49 0.27
CA ASP A 252 17.87 8.30 1.12
C ASP A 252 19.17 8.33 0.28
N ALA A 253 19.12 8.00 -1.01
CA ALA A 253 20.22 8.18 -1.97
C ALA A 253 20.36 9.61 -2.52
N GLY A 254 19.52 10.55 -2.05
CA GLY A 254 19.55 11.97 -2.46
C GLY A 254 18.66 12.33 -3.65
N ALA A 255 17.91 11.37 -4.21
CA ALA A 255 17.04 11.63 -5.36
C ALA A 255 15.80 12.47 -4.96
N VAL A 256 15.40 13.37 -5.86
CA VAL A 256 14.07 14.00 -5.83
C VAL A 256 13.11 13.02 -6.51
N VAL A 257 12.04 12.61 -5.84
CA VAL A 257 11.15 11.55 -6.35
C VAL A 257 9.70 12.03 -6.45
N SER A 258 9.07 11.82 -7.60
CA SER A 258 7.64 12.02 -7.80
C SER A 258 6.95 10.73 -8.26
N SER A 259 5.63 10.63 -8.07
CA SER A 259 4.80 9.62 -8.73
C SER A 259 3.74 10.27 -9.59
N GLY A 260 3.66 9.89 -10.86
CA GLY A 260 2.47 10.11 -11.68
C GLY A 260 1.55 8.90 -11.54
N ASP A 261 0.32 9.09 -11.07
CA ASP A 261 -0.65 8.01 -11.06
C ASP A 261 -1.21 7.83 -12.48
N VAL A 262 -0.97 6.67 -13.08
CA VAL A 262 -1.52 6.28 -14.39
C VAL A 262 -2.95 5.77 -14.19
N GLY A 263 -3.73 6.62 -13.53
CA GLY A 263 -5.07 6.38 -13.01
C GLY A 263 -5.96 7.57 -13.33
N LEU A 264 -5.89 8.07 -14.58
CA LEU A 264 -6.80 9.09 -15.09
C LEU A 264 -8.20 8.45 -15.18
N ALA A 265 -8.94 8.54 -14.07
CA ALA A 265 -10.27 8.00 -13.87
C ALA A 265 -11.30 8.79 -14.68
N ILE A 266 -11.19 8.69 -16.01
CA ILE A 266 -12.32 8.97 -16.90
C ILE A 266 -13.30 7.81 -16.72
N SER A 267 -14.17 7.95 -15.73
CA SER A 267 -15.38 7.14 -15.59
C SER A 267 -16.31 7.44 -16.76
N VAL A 268 -15.99 6.89 -17.94
CA VAL A 268 -16.93 6.82 -19.06
C VAL A 268 -18.04 5.88 -18.62
N SER A 269 -19.13 6.47 -18.14
CA SER A 269 -20.35 5.73 -17.82
C SER A 269 -20.93 5.18 -19.11
N THR A 270 -20.62 3.92 -19.43
CA THR A 270 -21.23 3.17 -20.53
C THR A 270 -22.64 2.76 -20.13
N ALA A 271 -23.57 3.72 -20.17
CA ALA A 271 -24.99 3.43 -20.15
C ALA A 271 -25.37 2.71 -21.45
N ALA A 272 -25.75 1.43 -21.34
CA ALA A 272 -26.36 0.71 -22.45
C ALA A 272 -27.79 1.22 -22.68
N PRO A 273 -28.26 1.35 -23.93
CA PRO A 273 -29.62 1.80 -24.21
C PRO A 273 -30.62 0.64 -24.13
N ASP A 274 -31.61 0.77 -23.25
CA ASP A 274 -32.86 0.01 -23.38
C ASP A 274 -33.80 0.73 -24.36
N ALA A 275 -34.37 -0.04 -25.31
CA ALA A 275 -35.55 0.36 -26.06
C ALA A 275 -36.78 0.31 -25.11
N GLU A 276 -37.93 0.94 -25.36
CA GLU A 276 -38.58 1.28 -26.63
C GLU A 276 -39.78 2.23 -26.36
N SER A 277 -40.04 3.29 -27.14
CA SER A 277 -41.40 3.87 -27.38
C SER A 277 -41.42 5.03 -28.40
N VAL A 278 -42.57 5.19 -29.09
CA VAL A 278 -42.76 5.82 -30.43
C VAL A 278 -44.01 6.73 -30.42
N ASP A 279 -44.08 7.91 -31.04
CA ASP A 279 -43.03 8.75 -31.69
C ASP A 279 -43.41 10.29 -31.62
N PRO A 280 -43.76 11.11 -32.67
CA PRO A 280 -43.39 12.56 -32.64
C PRO A 280 -44.57 13.51 -33.04
N PRO A 281 -44.39 14.73 -33.62
CA PRO A 281 -43.29 15.73 -33.62
C PRO A 281 -43.72 17.16 -33.19
N ASP A 282 -42.76 18.08 -32.96
CA ASP A 282 -42.60 19.37 -33.70
C ASP A 282 -41.77 20.45 -32.95
N ALA A 283 -41.12 21.31 -33.77
CA ALA A 283 -40.49 22.62 -33.45
C ALA A 283 -39.11 22.65 -32.74
N GLU A 284 -38.04 22.78 -33.54
CA GLU A 284 -36.77 23.40 -33.12
C GLU A 284 -36.96 24.90 -32.79
N PRO A 285 -36.05 25.50 -31.98
CA PRO A 285 -35.07 26.39 -32.62
C PRO A 285 -33.66 26.44 -32.00
N ALA A 286 -32.68 26.54 -32.91
CA ALA A 286 -31.40 27.27 -32.81
C ALA A 286 -30.36 26.88 -31.73
N GLU A 287 -29.22 26.39 -32.21
CA GLU A 287 -28.00 26.11 -31.45
C GLU A 287 -27.40 27.38 -30.78
N ALA A 288 -26.97 27.23 -29.53
CA ALA A 288 -25.96 28.07 -28.90
C ALA A 288 -24.64 27.27 -28.81
N PRO A 289 -23.46 27.90 -28.93
CA PRO A 289 -22.20 27.16 -29.04
C PRO A 289 -21.87 26.36 -27.77
N ASP A 290 -21.40 25.14 -28.00
CA ASP A 290 -21.02 24.13 -27.01
C ASP A 290 -19.97 24.67 -26.01
N LEU A 291 -20.44 25.05 -24.82
CA LEU A 291 -19.58 25.29 -23.67
C LEU A 291 -19.25 23.94 -23.04
N ALA A 292 -17.95 23.61 -23.02
CA ALA A 292 -17.42 22.35 -22.53
C ALA A 292 -18.09 21.90 -21.21
N PRO A 293 -18.39 20.59 -21.07
CA PRO A 293 -19.22 20.08 -19.98
C PRO A 293 -18.61 20.45 -18.62
N VAL A 294 -19.32 21.30 -17.88
CA VAL A 294 -18.97 21.66 -16.50
C VAL A 294 -19.03 20.39 -15.67
N VAL A 295 -17.85 19.91 -15.25
CA VAL A 295 -17.72 18.73 -14.40
C VAL A 295 -18.44 19.00 -13.08
N GLN A 296 -19.62 18.40 -12.90
CA GLN A 296 -20.34 18.44 -11.63
C GLN A 296 -19.61 17.52 -10.64
N ILE A 297 -18.69 18.10 -9.88
CA ILE A 297 -18.01 17.43 -8.77
C ILE A 297 -19.08 17.08 -7.72
N SER A 298 -19.17 15.81 -7.33
CA SER A 298 -20.03 15.35 -6.24
C SER A 298 -19.72 16.14 -4.96
N PRO A 299 -20.71 16.49 -4.11
CA PRO A 299 -20.45 17.15 -2.83
C PRO A 299 -19.38 16.42 -1.98
N VAL A 300 -19.36 15.08 -2.02
CA VAL A 300 -18.34 14.26 -1.35
C VAL A 300 -16.95 14.50 -1.95
N ALA A 301 -16.84 14.53 -3.28
CA ALA A 301 -15.56 14.72 -3.96
C ALA A 301 -15.00 16.14 -3.76
N SER A 302 -15.87 17.16 -3.63
CA SER A 302 -15.45 18.51 -3.24
C SER A 302 -14.86 18.54 -1.82
N VAL A 303 -15.57 17.95 -0.84
CA VAL A 303 -15.07 17.84 0.55
C VAL A 303 -13.78 17.01 0.63
N ALA A 304 -13.69 15.95 -0.17
CA ALA A 304 -12.52 15.11 -0.26
C ALA A 304 -11.31 15.86 -0.85
N HIS A 305 -11.53 16.68 -1.88
CA HIS A 305 -10.50 17.54 -2.45
C HIS A 305 -10.02 18.61 -1.47
N GLU A 306 -10.94 19.28 -0.76
CA GLU A 306 -10.62 20.31 0.24
C GLU A 306 -9.84 19.74 1.43
N LEU A 307 -10.19 18.53 1.91
CA LEU A 307 -9.42 17.86 2.97
C LEU A 307 -8.07 17.30 2.50
N ALA A 308 -7.92 16.99 1.21
CA ALA A 308 -6.65 16.53 0.63
C ALA A 308 -5.70 17.66 0.23
N ASP A 309 -6.20 18.90 0.09
CA ASP A 309 -5.37 20.05 -0.27
C ASP A 309 -4.48 20.53 0.89
N ALA A 310 -3.18 20.34 0.74
CA ALA A 310 -2.18 20.81 1.68
C ALA A 310 -2.03 22.35 1.69
N SER A 311 -2.53 23.08 0.70
CA SER A 311 -2.43 24.55 0.65
C SER A 311 -3.24 25.26 1.74
N GLN A 312 -4.32 24.63 2.22
CA GLN A 312 -5.19 25.13 3.28
C GLN A 312 -4.89 24.48 4.64
N ALA A 313 -3.87 23.63 4.72
CA ALA A 313 -3.54 22.90 5.95
C ALA A 313 -2.81 23.80 6.96
N VAL A 314 -3.27 23.77 8.20
CA VAL A 314 -2.73 24.54 9.32
C VAL A 314 -1.68 23.69 10.05
N PRO A 315 -0.45 24.16 10.28
CA PRO A 315 0.58 23.35 10.94
C PRO A 315 0.16 22.95 12.36
N ALA A 316 0.50 21.74 12.79
CA ALA A 316 0.13 21.22 14.11
C ALA A 316 0.64 22.08 15.27
N SER A 317 1.72 22.84 15.04
CA SER A 317 2.33 23.78 15.99
C SER A 317 1.59 25.11 16.17
N ASP A 318 0.66 25.48 15.29
CA ASP A 318 -0.16 26.68 15.41
C ASP A 318 -1.61 26.43 14.97
N LEU A 319 -2.45 25.99 15.92
CA LEU A 319 -3.87 25.69 15.65
C LEU A 319 -4.76 26.94 15.51
N SER A 320 -4.21 28.15 15.46
CA SER A 320 -4.99 29.41 15.38
C SER A 320 -5.84 29.52 14.11
N GLY A 321 -5.42 28.87 13.02
CA GLY A 321 -6.18 28.77 11.77
C GLY A 321 -7.36 27.78 11.81
N LEU A 322 -7.41 26.85 12.78
CA LEU A 322 -8.48 25.86 12.83
C LEU A 322 -9.81 26.43 13.35
N PRO A 323 -10.96 26.01 12.81
CA PRO A 323 -12.27 26.55 13.18
C PRO A 323 -12.71 26.11 14.58
N GLU A 324 -13.41 27.01 15.27
CA GLU A 324 -14.10 26.75 16.55
C GLU A 324 -15.52 26.16 16.35
N THR A 325 -15.67 25.33 15.32
CA THR A 325 -16.91 24.60 15.02
C THR A 325 -16.60 23.11 14.85
N PRO A 326 -17.59 22.21 15.01
CA PRO A 326 -17.45 20.82 14.60
C PRO A 326 -17.43 20.67 13.07
N GLY A 327 -17.02 19.50 12.60
CA GLY A 327 -16.81 19.21 11.18
C GLY A 327 -15.90 18.00 10.97
N LEU A 328 -15.20 17.98 9.84
CA LEU A 328 -14.16 16.99 9.53
C LEU A 328 -12.76 17.60 9.68
N TYR A 329 -11.78 16.77 10.01
CA TYR A 329 -10.36 17.10 9.93
C TYR A 329 -9.59 16.04 9.14
N GLY A 330 -8.56 16.49 8.42
CA GLY A 330 -7.57 15.65 7.78
C GLY A 330 -6.19 15.87 8.39
N TRP A 331 -5.46 14.82 8.70
CA TRP A 331 -4.03 14.90 9.02
C TRP A 331 -3.21 14.73 7.76
N ILE A 332 -2.43 15.76 7.44
CA ILE A 332 -1.53 15.81 6.30
C ILE A 332 -0.10 15.71 6.81
N VAL A 333 0.70 14.85 6.19
CA VAL A 333 2.13 14.67 6.50
C VAL A 333 3.01 15.32 5.44
N ASP A 334 4.12 15.92 5.89
CA ASP A 334 5.16 16.42 5.01
C ASP A 334 5.96 15.28 4.31
N PRO A 335 6.89 15.59 3.38
CA PRO A 335 7.72 14.57 2.73
C PRO A 335 8.69 13.82 3.65
N VAL A 336 9.06 14.38 4.80
CA VAL A 336 10.01 13.76 5.75
C VAL A 336 9.28 12.72 6.59
N GLY A 337 8.19 13.11 7.26
CA GLY A 337 7.32 12.22 8.00
C GLY A 337 6.71 11.13 7.11
N ALA A 338 6.38 11.41 5.85
CA ALA A 338 5.97 10.39 4.88
C ALA A 338 7.05 9.31 4.69
N ARG A 339 8.34 9.70 4.59
CA ARG A 339 9.46 8.77 4.46
C ARG A 339 9.64 7.91 5.70
N GLU A 340 9.48 8.49 6.88
CA GLU A 340 9.58 7.76 8.14
C GLU A 340 8.41 6.77 8.31
N LEU A 341 7.18 7.19 7.99
CA LEU A 341 6.01 6.31 7.97
C LEU A 341 6.18 5.16 6.96
N ASN A 342 6.66 5.42 5.73
CA ASN A 342 7.01 4.39 4.75
C ASN A 342 7.97 3.36 5.35
N ARG A 343 9.09 3.83 5.93
CA ARG A 343 10.15 2.99 6.47
C ARG A 343 9.65 2.08 7.60
N CYS A 344 8.76 2.60 8.44
CA CYS A 344 8.18 1.89 9.60
C CYS A 344 7.06 0.92 9.19
N LEU A 345 6.07 1.37 8.41
CA LEU A 345 4.97 0.52 7.94
C LEU A 345 5.45 -0.55 6.96
N ARG A 346 6.46 -0.25 6.14
CA ARG A 346 6.85 -1.01 4.93
C ARG A 346 5.74 -1.08 3.88
N LEU A 347 4.88 -0.06 3.86
CA LEU A 347 3.78 0.13 2.92
C LEU A 347 3.81 1.57 2.40
N PRO A 348 3.30 1.84 1.18
CA PRO A 348 3.33 3.16 0.58
C PRO A 348 2.57 4.20 1.39
N VAL A 349 3.26 5.27 1.78
CA VAL A 349 2.70 6.49 2.35
C VAL A 349 3.26 7.65 1.56
N ARG A 350 2.41 8.51 0.99
CA ARG A 350 2.87 9.72 0.30
C ARG A 350 2.80 10.91 1.25
N ALA A 351 3.53 11.98 0.93
CA ALA A 351 3.24 13.29 1.48
C ALA A 351 1.80 13.69 1.10
N GLY A 352 1.08 14.38 1.99
CA GLY A 352 -0.36 14.60 1.85
C GLY A 352 -1.17 13.88 2.93
N LEU A 353 -2.45 13.66 2.67
CA LEU A 353 -3.43 13.18 3.64
C LEU A 353 -3.18 11.72 4.08
N ILE A 354 -2.94 11.51 5.38
CA ILE A 354 -2.73 10.19 5.99
C ILE A 354 -3.92 9.69 6.84
N PHE A 355 -4.77 10.60 7.33
CA PHE A 355 -5.94 10.26 8.14
C PHE A 355 -7.06 11.30 8.01
N VAL A 356 -8.33 10.87 8.12
CA VAL A 356 -9.53 11.71 8.21
C VAL A 356 -10.35 11.30 9.44
N GLY A 357 -10.91 12.27 10.16
CA GLY A 357 -11.88 12.02 11.24
C GLY A 357 -12.92 13.12 11.39
N GLN A 358 -13.99 12.84 12.13
CA GLN A 358 -15.02 13.83 12.49
C GLN A 358 -15.01 14.27 13.96
N VAL A 359 -15.51 15.48 14.20
CA VAL A 359 -15.84 16.03 15.53
C VAL A 359 -17.30 16.49 15.53
N GLY A 360 -18.03 16.21 16.62
CA GLY A 360 -19.42 16.65 16.81
C GLY A 360 -20.53 15.74 16.28
N GLY A 361 -20.22 14.76 15.42
CA GLY A 361 -21.22 13.80 14.87
C GLY A 361 -21.59 12.65 15.81
N SER A 362 -21.23 12.69 17.09
CA SER A 362 -21.36 11.56 18.02
C SER A 362 -22.59 11.63 18.93
N GLY A 363 -23.72 11.11 18.47
CA GLY A 363 -24.97 10.98 19.24
C GLY A 363 -24.96 10.00 20.45
N ARG A 364 -23.78 9.62 20.98
CA ARG A 364 -23.62 8.79 22.19
C ARG A 364 -22.33 9.14 22.94
N LEU A 365 -22.41 10.12 23.85
CA LEU A 365 -21.49 10.25 24.98
C LEU A 365 -22.18 11.03 26.12
N PRO A 366 -22.17 10.53 27.37
CA PRO A 366 -22.72 11.24 28.52
C PRO A 366 -21.68 12.11 29.25
N ALA A 367 -22.07 13.35 29.55
CA ALA A 367 -21.71 14.12 30.76
C ALA A 367 -20.23 14.32 31.19
N ALA A 368 -19.23 13.95 30.37
CA ALA A 368 -17.92 14.60 30.41
C ALA A 368 -17.90 15.69 29.33
N GLU A 369 -17.27 16.85 29.60
CA GLU A 369 -17.25 18.02 28.72
C GLU A 369 -17.14 17.62 27.24
N PRO A 370 -18.22 17.77 26.44
CA PRO A 370 -18.17 17.33 25.07
C PRO A 370 -17.25 18.30 24.32
N VAL A 371 -16.10 17.80 23.86
CA VAL A 371 -15.23 18.53 22.95
C VAL A 371 -16.09 19.00 21.77
N THR A 372 -16.28 20.31 21.67
CA THR A 372 -17.36 20.89 20.82
C THR A 372 -16.86 21.30 19.45
N THR A 373 -15.56 21.52 19.31
CA THR A 373 -14.94 22.16 18.13
C THR A 373 -13.77 21.34 17.59
N LEU A 374 -13.45 21.54 16.31
CA LEU A 374 -12.28 20.94 15.67
C LEU A 374 -10.99 21.36 16.37
N ARG A 375 -10.79 22.67 16.61
CA ARG A 375 -9.63 23.21 17.35
C ARG A 375 -9.42 22.53 18.71
N GLU A 376 -10.47 22.46 19.52
CA GLU A 376 -10.42 21.84 20.86
C GLU A 376 -10.10 20.34 20.78
N HIS A 377 -10.60 19.63 19.77
CA HIS A 377 -10.34 18.20 19.58
C HIS A 377 -8.91 17.91 19.15
N ILE A 378 -8.38 18.69 18.20
CA ILE A 378 -6.99 18.54 17.76
C ILE A 378 -6.06 18.79 18.95
N ASP A 379 -6.26 19.90 19.68
CA ASP A 379 -5.46 20.24 20.86
C ASP A 379 -5.56 19.19 21.98
N ARG A 380 -6.75 18.99 22.57
CA ARG A 380 -6.92 18.18 23.79
C ARG A 380 -6.84 16.66 23.53
N VAL A 381 -7.18 16.19 22.34
CA VAL A 381 -7.32 14.74 22.04
C VAL A 381 -6.27 14.23 21.06
N GLN A 382 -5.86 15.01 20.06
CA GLN A 382 -4.90 14.54 19.05
C GLN A 382 -3.45 14.94 19.34
N LEU A 383 -3.19 16.07 20.00
CA LEU A 383 -1.84 16.47 20.44
C LEU A 383 -1.60 16.08 21.89
N HIS A 384 -2.40 16.60 22.82
CA HIS A 384 -2.22 16.40 24.27
C HIS A 384 -2.96 15.17 24.84
N GLY A 385 -3.56 14.34 23.97
CA GLY A 385 -4.36 13.18 24.36
C GLY A 385 -3.57 11.88 24.52
N LEU A 386 -4.19 10.90 25.19
CA LEU A 386 -3.67 9.53 25.24
C LEU A 386 -3.86 8.81 23.90
N ALA A 387 -2.93 7.95 23.51
CA ALA A 387 -3.02 7.13 22.31
C ALA A 387 -4.32 6.32 22.26
N ARG A 388 -4.77 5.77 23.40
CA ARG A 388 -6.04 5.02 23.48
C ARG A 388 -7.30 5.87 23.29
N ALA A 389 -7.21 7.20 23.34
CA ALA A 389 -8.35 8.11 23.15
C ALA A 389 -8.62 8.43 21.66
N SER A 390 -7.68 8.12 20.76
CA SER A 390 -7.80 8.36 19.32
C SER A 390 -7.28 7.17 18.51
N THR A 391 -8.09 6.63 17.59
CA THR A 391 -7.62 5.65 16.60
C THR A 391 -6.38 6.15 15.86
N PHE A 392 -6.33 7.45 15.53
CA PHE A 392 -5.18 8.05 14.86
C PHE A 392 -3.91 7.99 15.70
N ARG A 393 -3.91 8.53 16.94
CA ARG A 393 -2.74 8.45 17.84
C ARG A 393 -2.33 7.00 18.11
N MET A 394 -3.28 6.08 18.29
CA MET A 394 -2.97 4.66 18.47
C MET A 394 -2.32 4.03 17.21
N ASN A 395 -2.78 4.38 16.00
CA ASN A 395 -2.14 3.95 14.75
C ASN A 395 -0.73 4.54 14.63
N LEU A 396 -0.57 5.84 14.87
CA LEU A 396 0.69 6.54 14.75
C LEU A 396 1.73 6.03 15.77
N ALA A 397 1.36 5.88 17.04
CA ALA A 397 2.19 5.29 18.09
C ALA A 397 2.62 3.86 17.75
N THR A 398 1.70 3.04 17.20
CA THR A 398 2.01 1.67 16.74
C THR A 398 3.12 1.68 15.67
N VAL A 399 3.08 2.64 14.74
CA VAL A 399 4.03 2.75 13.64
C VAL A 399 5.39 3.28 14.11
N LEU A 400 5.39 4.41 14.83
CA LEU A 400 6.60 5.18 15.10
C LEU A 400 7.36 4.74 16.34
N ARG A 401 6.77 3.96 17.27
CA ARG A 401 7.40 3.54 18.53
C ARG A 401 8.85 3.05 18.39
N GLY A 402 9.11 2.19 17.40
CA GLY A 402 10.44 1.63 17.18
C GLY A 402 11.46 2.63 16.61
N HIS A 403 10.99 3.59 15.81
CA HIS A 403 11.81 4.62 15.16
C HIS A 403 12.15 5.74 16.13
N LEU A 404 11.14 6.30 16.79
CA LEU A 404 11.26 7.34 17.82
C LEU A 404 11.76 6.82 19.18
N ARG A 405 11.95 5.50 19.31
CA ARG A 405 12.42 4.81 20.54
C ARG A 405 11.52 5.07 21.77
N MET A 406 10.22 5.25 21.55
CA MET A 406 9.25 5.59 22.59
C MET A 406 9.20 4.52 23.69
N ALA A 407 9.29 4.96 24.95
CA ALA A 407 9.21 4.10 26.12
C ALA A 407 7.78 3.57 26.34
N THR A 408 6.77 4.39 26.02
CA THR A 408 5.34 4.05 26.11
C THR A 408 4.60 4.40 24.81
N LEU A 409 3.30 4.11 24.70
CA LEU A 409 2.50 4.57 23.56
C LEU A 409 2.04 6.03 23.69
N ASP A 410 2.15 6.61 24.89
CA ASP A 410 1.73 7.97 25.22
C ASP A 410 2.95 8.92 25.38
N ASP A 411 4.09 8.55 24.80
CA ASP A 411 5.37 9.27 24.92
C ASP A 411 5.34 10.64 24.22
N GLU A 412 5.86 11.68 24.88
CA GLU A 412 5.81 13.07 24.41
C GLU A 412 6.57 13.25 23.09
N VAL A 413 7.61 12.45 22.84
CA VAL A 413 8.39 12.44 21.59
C VAL A 413 7.52 12.16 20.35
N MET A 414 6.40 11.43 20.49
CA MET A 414 5.46 11.28 19.38
C MET A 414 4.71 12.59 19.09
N THR A 415 4.39 13.36 20.12
CA THR A 415 3.72 14.66 19.94
C THR A 415 4.70 15.67 19.34
N ASP A 416 5.97 15.68 19.75
CA ASP A 416 7.02 16.48 19.11
C ASP A 416 7.10 16.18 17.60
N TRP A 417 7.15 14.90 17.23
CA TRP A 417 7.13 14.47 15.82
C TRP A 417 5.87 14.92 15.07
N MET A 418 4.70 14.90 15.74
CA MET A 418 3.45 15.40 15.16
C MET A 418 3.51 16.93 14.94
N LEU A 419 4.12 17.68 15.85
CA LEU A 419 4.28 19.13 15.73
C LEU A 419 5.28 19.52 14.63
N GLU A 420 6.27 18.67 14.36
CA GLU A 420 7.28 18.87 13.31
C GLU A 420 6.77 18.51 11.90
N HIS A 421 6.09 17.36 11.74
CA HIS A 421 5.80 16.79 10.41
C HIS A 421 4.34 16.81 9.97
N LEU A 422 3.40 17.23 10.82
CA LEU A 422 1.98 17.21 10.50
C LEU A 422 1.35 18.61 10.39
N SER A 423 0.40 18.70 9.47
CA SER A 423 -0.56 19.79 9.34
C SER A 423 -1.98 19.23 9.36
N VAL A 424 -2.96 20.07 9.69
CA VAL A 424 -4.38 19.74 9.78
C VAL A 424 -5.15 20.52 8.72
N SER A 425 -5.77 19.82 7.77
CA SER A 425 -6.86 20.37 6.96
C SER A 425 -8.18 20.22 7.73
N SER A 426 -9.14 21.11 7.47
CA SER A 426 -10.44 21.07 8.14
C SER A 426 -11.56 21.48 7.22
N TRP A 427 -12.69 20.77 7.30
CA TRP A 427 -13.91 21.11 6.59
C TRP A 427 -15.06 21.30 7.59
N VAL A 428 -15.84 22.38 7.41
CA VAL A 428 -16.96 22.73 8.30
C VAL A 428 -18.29 22.39 7.63
N GLY A 429 -19.10 21.57 8.29
CA GLY A 429 -20.43 21.18 7.83
C GLY A 429 -21.56 21.81 8.65
N GLU A 430 -22.65 22.16 7.98
CA GLU A 430 -23.84 22.73 8.62
C GLU A 430 -24.63 21.69 9.44
N ASP A 431 -24.76 20.45 8.95
CA ASP A 431 -25.47 19.38 9.66
C ASP A 431 -24.51 18.43 10.40
N ARG A 432 -24.63 18.39 11.74
CA ARG A 432 -23.87 17.50 12.62
C ARG A 432 -24.30 16.04 12.53
N ALA A 433 -25.55 15.74 12.15
CA ALA A 433 -26.07 14.39 12.05
C ALA A 433 -25.41 13.61 10.90
N GLU A 434 -25.13 14.30 9.79
CA GLU A 434 -24.58 13.71 8.57
C GLU A 434 -23.04 13.56 8.58
N LEU A 435 -22.32 14.25 9.48
CA LEU A 435 -20.85 14.22 9.56
C LEU A 435 -20.26 12.80 9.61
N ARG A 436 -20.92 11.86 10.30
CA ARG A 436 -20.48 10.45 10.36
C ARG A 436 -20.65 9.70 9.04
N ASP A 437 -21.62 10.09 8.24
CA ASP A 437 -21.94 9.43 6.98
C ASP A 437 -21.08 10.02 5.85
N LEU A 438 -20.82 11.33 5.91
CA LEU A 438 -19.83 12.03 5.10
C LEU A 438 -18.39 11.55 5.40
N GLU A 439 -17.99 11.42 6.68
CA GLU A 439 -16.69 10.82 7.09
C GLU A 439 -16.46 9.47 6.40
N ARG A 440 -17.46 8.58 6.41
CA ARG A 440 -17.36 7.25 5.77
C ARG A 440 -17.30 7.30 4.25
N GLN A 441 -17.86 8.34 3.62
CA GLN A 441 -17.82 8.51 2.17
C GLN A 441 -16.46 9.09 1.75
N VAL A 442 -15.98 10.13 2.42
CA VAL A 442 -14.65 10.73 2.20
C VAL A 442 -13.52 9.72 2.43
N ILE A 443 -13.59 8.89 3.48
CA ILE A 443 -12.59 7.82 3.73
C ILE A 443 -12.56 6.77 2.60
N ARG A 444 -13.70 6.51 1.94
CA ARG A 444 -13.75 5.58 0.79
C ARG A 444 -13.22 6.21 -0.50
N GLU A 445 -13.41 7.52 -0.66
CA GLU A 445 -12.92 8.27 -1.82
C GLU A 445 -11.39 8.43 -1.79
N LEU A 446 -10.84 8.74 -0.61
CA LEU A 446 -9.42 9.10 -0.43
C LEU A 446 -8.53 7.93 0.04
N GLU A 447 -9.13 6.83 0.48
CA GLU A 447 -8.48 5.66 1.10
C GLU A 447 -7.26 5.96 2.02
N PRO A 448 -7.36 6.86 3.03
CA PRO A 448 -6.17 7.32 3.76
C PRO A 448 -5.48 6.16 4.51
N PRO A 449 -4.14 6.05 4.43
CA PRO A 449 -3.39 4.86 4.88
C PRO A 449 -3.56 4.52 6.37
N LEU A 450 -3.89 5.49 7.23
CA LEU A 450 -4.12 5.27 8.66
C LEU A 450 -5.61 5.18 9.04
N ASN A 451 -6.56 5.29 8.11
CA ASN A 451 -8.00 5.05 8.37
C ASN A 451 -8.35 3.55 8.33
N VAL A 452 -7.59 2.71 9.05
CA VAL A 452 -7.77 1.26 9.00
C VAL A 452 -8.97 0.72 9.79
N ASP A 453 -9.58 1.55 10.66
CA ASP A 453 -10.80 1.19 11.37
C ASP A 453 -12.03 1.55 10.52
N ARG A 454 -12.98 0.60 10.43
CA ARG A 454 -14.27 0.71 9.69
C ARG A 454 -14.19 0.71 8.15
N VAL A 455 -13.01 0.61 7.57
CA VAL A 455 -12.81 0.25 6.15
C VAL A 455 -12.77 -1.28 5.95
N PRO A 456 -12.93 -1.78 4.70
CA PRO A 456 -12.66 -3.18 4.35
C PRO A 456 -11.23 -3.65 4.72
N PHE A 457 -10.95 -4.94 4.60
CA PHE A 457 -9.61 -5.47 4.89
C PHE A 457 -8.56 -4.96 3.87
N THR A 458 -7.82 -3.93 4.27
CA THR A 458 -6.67 -3.40 3.52
C THR A 458 -5.34 -4.01 3.97
N GLU A 459 -4.30 -3.84 3.16
CA GLU A 459 -2.94 -4.22 3.52
C GLU A 459 -2.45 -3.48 4.78
N TYR A 460 -2.74 -2.17 4.88
CA TYR A 460 -2.45 -1.35 6.07
C TYR A 460 -3.11 -1.89 7.34
N ARG A 461 -4.38 -2.30 7.27
CA ARG A 461 -5.11 -2.88 8.43
C ARG A 461 -4.45 -4.16 8.89
N THR A 462 -4.03 -5.01 7.95
CA THR A 462 -3.32 -6.26 8.23
C THR A 462 -1.97 -5.99 8.87
N ARG A 463 -1.21 -5.04 8.32
CA ARG A 463 0.12 -4.65 8.81
C ARG A 463 0.08 -4.03 10.21
N LEU A 464 -0.84 -3.09 10.46
CA LEU A 464 -1.04 -2.51 11.79
C LEU A 464 -1.51 -3.56 12.81
N GLY A 465 -2.31 -4.55 12.40
CA GLY A 465 -2.66 -5.70 13.22
C GLY A 465 -1.44 -6.53 13.64
N GLN A 466 -0.55 -6.84 12.69
CA GLN A 466 0.72 -7.53 12.97
C GLN A 466 1.59 -6.71 13.94
N MET A 467 1.78 -5.42 13.68
CA MET A 467 2.61 -4.54 14.53
C MET A 467 2.05 -4.46 15.97
N ARG A 468 0.73 -4.31 16.14
CA ARG A 468 0.07 -4.36 17.45
C ARG A 468 0.26 -5.69 18.17
N SER A 469 0.22 -6.81 17.45
CA SER A 469 0.40 -8.14 18.05
C SER A 469 1.80 -8.37 18.62
N GLY A 470 2.81 -7.61 18.17
CA GLY A 470 4.17 -7.61 18.73
C GLY A 470 4.43 -6.56 19.82
N ILE A 471 3.40 -5.81 20.24
CA ILE A 471 3.48 -4.82 21.34
C ILE A 471 2.99 -5.42 22.67
N ALA A 472 2.15 -6.46 22.61
CA ALA A 472 1.65 -7.24 23.75
C ALA A 472 2.60 -8.38 24.15
#